data_AF-A9CXP5-F1
#
_entry.id   AF-A9CXP5-F1
#
_cell.length_a   1.000
_cell.length_b   1.000
_cell.length_c   1.000
_cell.angle_alpha   90.00
_cell.angle_beta   90.00
_cell.angle_gamma   90.00
#
_symmetry.space_group_name_H-M   'P 1'
#
loop_
_entity.id
_entity.type
_entity.pdbx_description
1 polymer ?
#
loop_
_entity_poly.entity_id
_entity_poly.type
_entity_poly.pdbx_seq_one_letter_code
_entity_poly.pdbx_strand_id
1 'polypeptide(L)'
;AWQIWLNVFRDCSFYSAMITIFTGKNPPGGITWERPDDFELFGTLGIGSGGFLPVYQAGFTEILRMVINGYEDDQRLIIGGISILAERLARQEIRGMALGKHVRFSKVNRIRKDHGKISLTTDGKPVAAFDRVIVTSNNRAMQMVHGLTDDETFLNRDICRAVRETHLTGSSKLFMLTRDKFWLKNNLPLTIQSDGLVRGMYCLDYEPDNPGGPGVVLLSYTWEDDAHKLLAITDKKQLCLHLVYELSVIHPEFARHLVPAGGDYERYVL
;
A
#
# COMPACT_ATOMS: atom_id res chain seq x y z
N ALA A 1 25.30 -9.75 -12.34
CA ALA A 1 23.98 -10.30 -12.71
C ALA A 1 22.91 -9.21 -12.82
N TRP A 2 22.62 -8.41 -11.78
CA TRP A 2 21.56 -7.38 -11.79
C TRP A 2 21.58 -6.40 -12.98
N GLN A 3 22.75 -5.86 -13.33
CA GLN A 3 22.87 -4.91 -14.44
C GLN A 3 22.34 -5.46 -15.79
N ILE A 4 22.40 -6.78 -16.01
CA ILE A 4 21.87 -7.39 -17.24
C ILE A 4 20.35 -7.25 -17.28
N TRP A 5 19.66 -7.50 -16.17
CA TRP A 5 18.21 -7.29 -16.05
C TRP A 5 17.82 -5.84 -16.32
N LEU A 6 18.58 -4.88 -15.77
CA LEU A 6 18.35 -3.45 -16.05
C LEU A 6 18.55 -3.12 -17.54
N ASN A 7 19.64 -3.59 -18.14
CA ASN A 7 19.92 -3.31 -19.55
C ASN A 7 18.83 -3.84 -20.49
N VAL A 8 18.18 -4.95 -20.12
CA VAL A 8 17.13 -5.59 -20.94
C VAL A 8 15.74 -5.01 -20.65
N PHE A 9 15.38 -4.77 -19.39
CA PHE A 9 13.99 -4.52 -18.99
C PHE A 9 13.72 -3.17 -18.32
N ARG A 10 14.70 -2.25 -18.25
CA ARG A 10 14.48 -0.92 -17.63
C ARG A 10 13.32 -0.13 -18.25
N ASP A 11 13.04 -0.36 -19.53
CA ASP A 11 12.00 0.33 -20.31
C ASP A 11 10.78 -0.59 -20.58
N CYS A 12 10.65 -1.70 -19.84
CA CYS A 12 9.54 -2.65 -19.95
C CYS A 12 8.62 -2.55 -18.73
N SER A 13 7.30 -2.58 -18.96
CA SER A 13 6.34 -2.82 -17.89
C SER A 13 6.41 -4.29 -17.44
N PHE A 14 5.81 -4.58 -16.30
CA PHE A 14 5.70 -5.94 -15.81
C PHE A 14 5.01 -6.84 -16.85
N TYR A 15 3.88 -6.40 -17.39
CA TYR A 15 3.16 -7.16 -18.42
C TYR A 15 3.96 -7.38 -19.70
N SER A 16 4.64 -6.34 -20.23
CA SER A 16 5.39 -6.50 -21.48
C SER A 16 6.64 -7.37 -21.31
N ALA A 17 7.28 -7.32 -20.14
CA ALA A 17 8.36 -8.23 -19.79
C ALA A 17 7.84 -9.68 -19.69
N MET A 18 6.71 -9.90 -19.03
CA MET A 18 6.09 -11.23 -18.91
C MET A 18 5.75 -11.81 -20.29
N ILE A 19 5.17 -11.02 -21.21
CA ILE A 19 4.92 -11.46 -22.58
C ILE A 19 6.25 -11.89 -23.24
N THR A 20 7.25 -11.02 -23.19
CA THR A 20 8.55 -11.29 -23.83
C THR A 20 9.19 -12.58 -23.31
N ILE A 21 9.06 -12.85 -22.02
CA ILE A 21 9.64 -14.02 -21.35
C ILE A 21 8.83 -15.29 -21.68
N PHE A 22 7.52 -15.28 -21.46
CA PHE A 22 6.69 -16.48 -21.48
C PHE A 22 6.09 -16.81 -22.84
N THR A 23 6.08 -15.88 -23.80
CA THR A 23 5.75 -16.17 -25.21
C THR A 23 7.00 -16.21 -26.12
N GLY A 24 8.18 -16.06 -25.53
CA GLY A 24 9.45 -16.02 -26.24
C GLY A 24 9.95 -17.38 -26.72
N LYS A 25 11.16 -17.43 -27.29
CA LYS A 25 11.77 -18.68 -27.79
C LYS A 25 12.14 -19.68 -26.70
N ASN A 26 12.37 -19.20 -25.48
CA ASN A 26 12.85 -19.99 -24.34
C ASN A 26 12.00 -19.68 -23.10
N PRO A 27 10.70 -20.02 -23.09
CA PRO A 27 9.86 -19.74 -21.93
C PRO A 27 10.39 -20.51 -20.71
N PRO A 28 10.48 -19.87 -19.53
CA PRO A 28 10.83 -20.57 -18.30
C PRO A 28 9.90 -21.76 -18.06
N GLY A 29 10.45 -22.93 -17.74
CA GLY A 29 9.68 -24.17 -17.63
C GLY A 29 9.35 -24.86 -18.96
N GLY A 30 9.75 -24.29 -20.10
CA GLY A 30 9.60 -24.90 -21.43
C GLY A 30 8.16 -24.88 -21.98
N ILE A 31 7.24 -24.19 -21.32
CA ILE A 31 5.83 -24.09 -21.71
C ILE A 31 5.53 -22.63 -22.04
N THR A 32 5.13 -22.40 -23.29
CA THR A 32 4.67 -21.10 -23.76
C THR A 32 3.31 -20.78 -23.13
N TRP A 33 3.15 -19.55 -22.63
CA TRP A 33 1.86 -19.09 -22.10
C TRP A 33 0.91 -18.66 -23.22
N GLU A 34 -0.38 -19.00 -23.07
CA GLU A 34 -1.47 -18.58 -23.93
C GLU A 34 -1.91 -17.15 -23.60
N ARG A 35 -2.18 -16.36 -24.65
CA ARG A 35 -2.63 -14.97 -24.52
C ARG A 35 -4.08 -14.84 -25.01
N PRO A 36 -5.00 -14.26 -24.21
CA PRO A 36 -4.75 -13.54 -22.94
C PRO A 36 -4.74 -14.42 -21.67
N ASP A 37 -5.27 -15.63 -21.76
CA ASP A 37 -5.74 -16.42 -20.62
C ASP A 37 -4.71 -16.63 -19.50
N ASP A 38 -3.49 -17.09 -19.80
CA ASP A 38 -2.48 -17.34 -18.76
C ASP A 38 -2.02 -16.05 -18.08
N PHE A 39 -2.06 -14.92 -18.78
CA PHE A 39 -1.72 -13.63 -18.20
C PHE A 39 -2.83 -13.07 -17.33
N GLU A 40 -4.08 -13.42 -17.58
CA GLU A 40 -5.20 -13.08 -16.69
C GLU A 40 -5.16 -13.96 -15.43
N LEU A 41 -4.92 -15.26 -15.59
CA LEU A 41 -4.73 -16.20 -14.49
C LEU A 41 -3.56 -15.76 -13.59
N PHE A 42 -2.41 -15.45 -14.19
CA PHE A 42 -1.25 -14.95 -13.44
C PHE A 42 -1.54 -13.60 -12.77
N GLY A 43 -2.36 -12.75 -13.39
CA GLY A 43 -2.74 -11.46 -12.83
C GLY A 43 -3.53 -11.61 -11.53
N THR A 44 -4.39 -12.61 -11.46
CA THR A 44 -5.17 -12.95 -10.26
C THR A 44 -4.34 -13.73 -9.23
N LEU A 45 -3.44 -14.61 -9.69
CA LEU A 45 -2.56 -15.41 -8.82
C LEU A 45 -1.49 -14.56 -8.13
N GLY A 46 -0.79 -13.73 -8.90
CA GLY A 46 0.36 -12.93 -8.48
C GLY A 46 1.60 -13.75 -8.10
N ILE A 47 2.42 -13.20 -7.20
CA ILE A 47 3.77 -13.71 -6.90
C ILE A 47 4.06 -13.92 -5.40
N GLY A 48 3.04 -13.83 -4.54
CA GLY A 48 3.17 -14.01 -3.08
C GLY A 48 2.28 -13.08 -2.27
N SER A 49 2.05 -11.86 -2.76
CA SER A 49 1.27 -10.82 -2.07
C SER A 49 -0.13 -10.57 -2.65
N GLY A 50 -0.78 -11.62 -3.18
CA GLY A 50 -2.07 -11.55 -3.86
C GLY A 50 -1.96 -11.18 -5.34
N GLY A 51 -3.10 -10.89 -5.98
CA GLY A 51 -3.16 -10.60 -7.42
C GLY A 51 -2.43 -9.31 -7.83
N PHE A 52 -1.60 -9.41 -8.88
CA PHE A 52 -0.75 -8.30 -9.37
C PHE A 52 -1.29 -7.64 -10.65
N LEU A 53 -2.46 -8.06 -11.15
CA LEU A 53 -3.09 -7.48 -12.34
C LEU A 53 -3.10 -5.92 -12.33
N PRO A 54 -3.45 -5.23 -11.22
CA PRO A 54 -3.54 -3.76 -11.23
C PRO A 54 -2.19 -3.05 -11.42
N VAL A 55 -1.09 -3.75 -11.15
CA VAL A 55 0.27 -3.20 -11.24
C VAL A 55 1.03 -3.71 -12.46
N TYR A 56 0.34 -4.30 -13.45
CA TYR A 56 0.93 -4.73 -14.73
C TYR A 56 1.64 -3.61 -15.50
N GLN A 57 1.25 -2.35 -15.26
CA GLN A 57 1.87 -1.18 -15.87
C GLN A 57 3.14 -0.69 -15.13
N ALA A 58 3.40 -1.17 -13.92
CA ALA A 58 4.64 -0.85 -13.21
C ALA A 58 5.86 -1.37 -13.98
N GLY A 59 7.02 -0.73 -13.82
CA GLY A 59 8.25 -1.21 -14.44
C GLY A 59 8.62 -2.61 -13.95
N PHE A 60 9.01 -3.52 -14.84
CA PHE A 60 9.37 -4.89 -14.44
C PHE A 60 10.52 -4.93 -13.43
N THR A 61 11.44 -3.96 -13.50
CA THR A 61 12.54 -3.83 -12.54
C THR A 61 12.09 -3.44 -11.13
N GLU A 62 10.89 -2.86 -10.97
CA GLU A 62 10.25 -2.67 -9.66
C GLU A 62 9.86 -4.03 -9.06
N ILE A 63 9.23 -4.89 -9.85
CA ILE A 63 8.81 -6.22 -9.42
C ILE A 63 10.02 -7.09 -9.10
N LEU A 64 10.98 -7.13 -10.02
CA LEU A 64 12.13 -8.02 -9.90
C LEU A 64 12.99 -7.71 -8.66
N ARG A 65 13.12 -6.43 -8.28
CA ARG A 65 13.89 -6.09 -7.08
C ARG A 65 13.18 -6.49 -5.79
N MET A 66 11.84 -6.48 -5.74
CA MET A 66 11.10 -6.96 -4.57
C MET A 66 11.38 -8.45 -4.34
N VAL A 67 11.35 -9.24 -5.42
CA VAL A 67 11.69 -10.66 -5.39
C VAL A 67 13.15 -10.89 -4.95
N ILE A 68 14.11 -10.21 -5.59
CA ILE A 68 15.54 -10.39 -5.29
C ILE A 68 15.88 -9.98 -3.86
N ASN A 69 15.24 -8.92 -3.34
CA ASN A 69 15.47 -8.45 -1.97
C ASN A 69 14.70 -9.27 -0.92
N GLY A 70 13.91 -10.27 -1.33
CA GLY A 70 13.14 -11.12 -0.41
C GLY A 70 11.94 -10.42 0.23
N TYR A 71 11.39 -9.40 -0.41
CA TYR A 71 10.25 -8.64 0.14
C TYR A 71 8.90 -9.33 -0.07
N GLU A 72 8.85 -10.35 -0.94
CA GLU A 72 7.66 -11.16 -1.24
C GLU A 72 7.61 -12.48 -0.45
N ASP A 73 8.55 -12.71 0.47
CA ASP A 73 8.68 -13.97 1.23
C ASP A 73 8.70 -13.73 2.75
N ASP A 74 8.23 -14.71 3.50
CA ASP A 74 8.22 -14.74 4.99
C ASP A 74 7.70 -13.45 5.66
N GLN A 75 6.60 -12.87 5.15
CA GLN A 75 6.04 -11.66 5.74
C GLN A 75 5.52 -11.92 7.16
N ARG A 76 5.74 -10.95 8.06
CA ARG A 76 5.39 -11.07 9.48
C ARG A 76 4.25 -10.14 9.86
N LEU A 77 3.29 -10.66 10.62
CA LEU A 77 2.30 -9.86 11.33
C LEU A 77 2.88 -9.39 12.66
N ILE A 78 2.82 -8.08 12.93
CA ILE A 78 3.17 -7.51 14.23
C ILE A 78 1.91 -7.46 15.08
N ILE A 79 1.83 -8.34 16.08
CA ILE A 79 0.76 -8.30 17.08
C ILE A 79 0.80 -6.95 17.81
N GLY A 80 -0.34 -6.27 17.86
CA GLY A 80 -0.48 -4.89 18.37
C GLY A 80 -0.26 -3.78 17.34
N GLY A 81 0.11 -4.13 16.10
CA GLY A 81 0.20 -3.21 14.96
C GLY A 81 1.56 -2.53 14.80
N ILE A 82 1.90 -2.20 13.55
CA ILE A 82 3.19 -1.58 13.19
C ILE A 82 3.40 -0.19 13.82
N SER A 83 2.32 0.51 14.21
CA SER A 83 2.38 1.82 14.89
C SER A 83 3.21 1.80 16.17
N ILE A 84 3.32 0.65 16.84
CA ILE A 84 4.17 0.46 18.02
C ILE A 84 5.63 0.86 17.73
N LEU A 85 6.13 0.64 16.51
CA LEU A 85 7.47 1.05 16.12
C LEU A 85 7.63 2.58 16.24
N ALA A 86 6.71 3.36 15.66
CA ALA A 86 6.74 4.81 15.71
C ALA A 86 6.53 5.33 17.15
N GLU A 87 5.62 4.72 17.91
CA GLU A 87 5.38 5.07 19.30
C GLU A 87 6.62 4.83 20.17
N ARG A 88 7.31 3.70 20.00
CA ARG A 88 8.54 3.39 20.74
C ARG A 88 9.68 4.31 20.34
N LEU A 89 9.85 4.61 19.06
CA LEU A 89 10.82 5.61 18.59
C LEU A 89 10.56 6.98 19.24
N ALA A 90 9.30 7.43 19.28
CA ALA A 90 8.93 8.70 19.89
C ALA A 90 9.18 8.76 21.41
N ARG A 91 9.24 7.60 22.10
CA ARG A 91 9.54 7.51 23.54
C ARG A 91 11.03 7.42 23.85
N GLN A 92 11.90 7.19 22.87
CA GLN A 92 13.36 7.15 23.12
C GLN A 92 13.84 8.52 23.61
N GLU A 93 14.74 8.52 24.59
CA GLU A 93 15.33 9.74 25.12
C GLU A 93 16.61 10.12 24.40
N ILE A 94 16.70 11.38 23.99
CA ILE A 94 17.90 11.98 23.42
C ILE A 94 18.21 13.22 24.25
N ARG A 95 19.40 13.24 24.88
CA ARG A 95 19.85 14.35 25.76
C ARG A 95 18.84 14.69 26.87
N GLY A 96 18.24 13.66 27.47
CA GLY A 96 17.28 13.81 28.58
C GLY A 96 15.87 14.27 28.17
N MET A 97 15.55 14.26 26.87
CA MET A 97 14.21 14.59 26.37
C MET A 97 13.71 13.48 25.44
N ALA A 98 12.47 13.05 25.63
CA ALA A 98 11.84 12.08 24.72
C ALA A 98 11.74 12.65 23.30
N LEU A 99 12.08 11.86 22.28
CA LEU A 99 12.12 12.28 20.87
C LEU A 99 10.80 12.93 20.43
N GLY A 100 9.66 12.37 20.85
CA GLY A 100 8.34 12.89 20.52
C GLY A 100 8.08 14.31 21.02
N LYS A 101 8.80 14.79 22.04
CA LYS A 101 8.72 16.18 22.52
C LYS A 101 9.39 17.18 21.57
N HIS A 102 10.21 16.70 20.64
CA HIS A 102 10.78 17.52 19.57
C HIS A 102 9.84 17.68 18.35
N VAL A 103 8.72 16.94 18.31
CA VAL A 103 7.75 17.02 17.20
C VAL A 103 6.83 18.23 17.39
N ARG A 104 6.70 19.04 16.34
CA ARG A 104 5.72 20.14 16.28
C ARG A 104 4.60 19.75 15.34
N PHE A 105 3.38 19.64 15.86
CA PHE A 105 2.18 19.28 15.09
C PHE A 105 1.60 20.49 14.34
N SER A 106 2.39 21.03 13.41
CA SER A 106 1.98 22.10 12.49
C SER A 106 2.32 21.73 11.06
N LYS A 107 1.41 22.02 10.13
CA LYS A 107 1.66 21.77 8.71
C LYS A 107 2.74 22.71 8.20
N VAL A 108 3.80 22.16 7.63
CA VAL A 108 4.78 22.96 6.87
C VAL A 108 4.20 23.26 5.49
N ASN A 109 4.12 24.55 5.16
CA ASN A 109 3.74 25.06 3.85
C ASN A 109 5.02 25.32 3.04
N ARG A 110 5.37 26.58 2.78
CA ARG A 110 6.54 26.95 1.97
C ARG A 110 7.86 26.72 2.71
N ILE A 111 8.86 26.30 1.94
CA ILE A 111 10.26 26.20 2.37
C ILE A 111 11.05 27.18 1.50
N ARG A 112 11.85 28.06 2.13
CA ARG A 112 12.62 29.09 1.44
C ARG A 112 14.05 29.14 1.95
N LYS A 113 14.97 29.57 1.10
CA LYS A 113 16.35 29.83 1.48
C LYS A 113 16.55 31.34 1.54
N ASP A 114 17.05 31.82 2.66
CA ASP A 114 17.31 33.24 2.88
C ASP A 114 18.60 33.43 3.68
N HIS A 115 19.48 34.31 3.19
CA HIS A 115 20.80 34.60 3.78
C HIS A 115 21.60 33.35 4.25
N GLY A 116 21.55 32.27 3.48
CA GLY A 116 22.27 31.02 3.77
C GLY A 116 21.58 30.07 4.76
N LYS A 117 20.44 30.45 5.33
CA LYS A 117 19.59 29.59 6.17
C LYS A 117 18.30 29.19 5.46
N ILE A 118 17.58 28.23 6.02
CA ILE A 118 16.33 27.69 5.48
C ILE A 118 15.19 28.09 6.41
N SER A 119 14.27 28.92 5.92
CA SER A 119 13.06 29.31 6.64
C SER A 119 11.87 28.46 6.19
N LEU A 120 10.98 28.19 7.15
CA LEU A 120 9.74 27.44 6.92
C LEU A 120 8.55 28.37 7.16
N THR A 121 7.42 28.09 6.51
CA THR A 121 6.13 28.66 6.88
C THR A 121 5.26 27.55 7.46
N THR A 122 4.67 27.79 8.62
CA THR A 122 3.69 26.89 9.26
C THR A 122 2.45 27.66 9.62
N ASP A 123 1.26 27.14 9.29
CA ASP A 123 -0.02 27.77 9.61
C ASP A 123 -0.10 29.25 9.15
N GLY A 124 0.48 29.53 7.96
CA GLY A 124 0.55 30.86 7.37
C GLY A 124 1.59 31.81 7.98
N LYS A 125 2.35 31.37 8.99
CA LYS A 125 3.35 32.19 9.69
C LYS A 125 4.77 31.70 9.43
N PRO A 126 5.74 32.59 9.16
CA PRO A 126 7.15 32.22 9.14
C PRO A 126 7.57 31.66 10.50
N VAL A 127 8.35 30.58 10.49
CA VAL A 127 9.01 29.99 11.66
C VAL A 127 10.52 30.14 11.55
N ALA A 128 11.20 29.87 12.67
CA ALA A 128 12.65 30.06 12.83
C ALA A 128 13.48 29.50 11.66
N ALA A 129 14.59 30.15 11.37
CA ALA A 129 15.53 29.74 10.34
C ALA A 129 16.40 28.56 10.82
N PHE A 130 16.48 27.51 10.00
CA PHE A 130 17.24 26.30 10.23
C PHE A 130 18.50 26.27 9.36
N ASP A 131 19.58 25.66 9.86
CA ASP A 131 20.79 25.49 9.06
C ASP A 131 20.64 24.33 8.05
N ARG A 132 19.83 23.32 8.38
CA ARG A 132 19.55 22.14 7.53
C ARG A 132 18.10 21.71 7.69
N VAL A 133 17.54 21.15 6.63
CA VAL A 133 16.17 20.61 6.59
C VAL A 133 16.19 19.26 5.87
N ILE A 134 15.50 18.27 6.44
CA ILE A 134 15.22 16.98 5.81
C ILE A 134 13.71 16.94 5.53
N VAL A 135 13.34 16.61 4.29
CA VAL A 135 11.94 16.57 3.86
C VAL A 135 11.55 15.11 3.59
N THR A 136 10.58 14.62 4.33
CA THR A 136 10.07 13.23 4.22
C THR A 136 8.60 13.16 3.79
N SER A 137 7.99 14.31 3.50
CA SER A 137 6.68 14.36 2.86
C SER A 137 6.74 13.73 1.47
N ASN A 138 5.61 13.27 0.94
CA ASN A 138 5.58 12.76 -0.43
C ASN A 138 6.01 13.84 -1.46
N ASN A 139 6.42 13.37 -2.64
CA ASN A 139 6.91 14.22 -3.72
C ASN A 139 5.86 15.21 -4.27
N ARG A 140 4.56 14.90 -4.14
CA ARG A 140 3.47 15.85 -4.48
C ARG A 140 3.49 17.04 -3.53
N ALA A 141 3.70 16.83 -2.23
CA ALA A 141 3.84 17.92 -1.27
C ALA A 141 5.13 18.72 -1.49
N MET A 142 6.24 18.05 -1.84
CA MET A 142 7.50 18.73 -2.20
C MET A 142 7.29 19.74 -3.33
N GLN A 143 6.55 19.36 -4.38
CA GLN A 143 6.19 20.25 -5.48
C GLN A 143 5.13 21.28 -5.06
N MET A 144 3.95 20.82 -4.65
CA MET A 144 2.73 21.65 -4.57
C MET A 144 2.60 22.45 -3.28
N VAL A 145 3.23 22.01 -2.19
CA VAL A 145 3.08 22.63 -0.86
C VAL A 145 4.35 23.37 -0.47
N HIS A 146 5.49 22.69 -0.59
CA HIS A 146 6.79 23.20 -0.17
C HIS A 146 7.42 24.11 -1.22
N GLY A 147 7.09 23.91 -2.50
CA GLY A 147 7.65 24.67 -3.61
C GLY A 147 9.13 24.39 -3.84
N LEU A 148 9.57 23.16 -3.60
CA LEU A 148 10.97 22.75 -3.72
C LEU A 148 11.42 22.56 -5.17
N THR A 149 10.50 22.63 -6.13
CA THR A 149 10.76 22.40 -7.56
C THR A 149 10.42 23.61 -8.43
N ASP A 150 10.18 24.78 -7.83
CA ASP A 150 9.84 26.01 -8.54
C ASP A 150 11.06 26.59 -9.29
N ASP A 151 12.25 26.40 -8.74
CA ASP A 151 13.54 26.81 -9.29
C ASP A 151 14.67 25.86 -8.80
N GLU A 152 15.94 26.20 -9.09
CA GLU A 152 17.12 25.40 -8.69
C GLU A 152 17.73 25.82 -7.35
N THR A 153 16.99 26.52 -6.48
CA THR A 153 17.48 26.97 -5.16
C THR A 153 17.86 25.80 -4.26
N PHE A 154 17.09 24.71 -4.31
CA PHE A 154 17.28 23.53 -3.45
C PHE A 154 17.68 22.27 -4.21
N LEU A 155 17.15 22.07 -5.42
CA LEU A 155 17.29 20.84 -6.19
C LEU A 155 17.68 21.21 -7.62
N ASN A 156 18.58 20.46 -8.24
CA ASN A 156 18.88 20.67 -9.65
C ASN A 156 17.71 20.23 -10.55
N ARG A 157 17.73 20.63 -11.82
CA ARG A 157 16.66 20.34 -12.78
C ARG A 157 16.29 18.86 -12.89
N ASP A 158 17.27 17.96 -12.83
CA ASP A 158 17.04 16.51 -12.95
C ASP A 158 16.28 15.97 -11.73
N ILE A 159 16.65 16.40 -10.52
CA ILE A 159 15.95 16.03 -9.29
C ILE A 159 14.57 16.69 -9.25
N CYS A 160 14.44 17.94 -9.70
CA CYS A 160 13.12 18.59 -9.84
C CYS A 160 12.19 17.80 -10.78
N ARG A 161 12.72 17.24 -11.88
CA ARG A 161 11.95 16.34 -12.74
C ARG A 161 11.58 15.06 -12.00
N ALA A 162 12.53 14.41 -11.34
CA ALA A 162 12.24 13.18 -10.58
C ALA A 162 11.15 13.39 -9.53
N VAL A 163 11.18 14.49 -8.76
CA VAL A 163 10.15 14.84 -7.77
C VAL A 163 8.78 15.01 -8.43
N ARG A 164 8.69 15.66 -9.59
CA ARG A 164 7.41 15.92 -10.26
C ARG A 164 6.82 14.68 -10.94
N GLU A 165 7.67 13.84 -11.52
CA GLU A 165 7.23 12.75 -12.40
C GLU A 165 7.19 11.37 -11.72
N THR A 166 7.74 11.21 -10.50
CA THR A 166 7.69 9.92 -9.79
C THR A 166 6.24 9.52 -9.53
N HIS A 167 5.83 8.33 -9.95
CA HIS A 167 4.48 7.79 -9.72
C HIS A 167 4.21 7.48 -8.25
N LEU A 168 2.95 7.59 -7.81
CA LEU A 168 2.46 7.09 -6.52
C LEU A 168 1.18 6.31 -6.80
N THR A 169 1.10 5.11 -6.25
CA THR A 169 -0.02 4.22 -6.46
C THR A 169 -1.24 4.65 -5.65
N GLY A 170 -2.43 4.42 -6.20
CA GLY A 170 -3.66 4.42 -5.42
C GLY A 170 -3.76 3.14 -4.60
N SER A 171 -4.25 3.20 -3.37
CA SER A 171 -4.56 2.00 -2.58
C SER A 171 -5.65 2.28 -1.55
N SER A 172 -6.58 1.34 -1.44
CA SER A 172 -7.72 1.42 -0.53
C SER A 172 -7.83 0.13 0.28
N LYS A 173 -8.24 0.27 1.55
CA LYS A 173 -8.49 -0.83 2.47
C LYS A 173 -9.80 -0.59 3.19
N LEU A 174 -10.57 -1.64 3.41
CA LEU A 174 -11.75 -1.60 4.28
C LEU A 174 -11.68 -2.78 5.23
N PHE A 175 -11.70 -2.48 6.53
CA PHE A 175 -11.64 -3.48 7.60
C PHE A 175 -13.01 -3.65 8.26
N MET A 176 -13.25 -4.85 8.78
CA MET A 176 -14.40 -5.19 9.61
C MET A 176 -13.92 -5.92 10.86
N LEU A 177 -14.38 -5.50 12.04
CA LEU A 177 -14.27 -6.30 13.26
C LEU A 177 -15.51 -7.19 13.39
N THR A 178 -15.32 -8.51 13.37
CA THR A 178 -16.39 -9.50 13.58
C THR A 178 -16.45 -9.93 15.05
N ARG A 179 -17.63 -10.40 15.47
CA ARG A 179 -17.85 -10.86 16.86
C ARG A 179 -16.88 -11.98 17.26
N ASP A 180 -16.59 -12.89 16.33
CA ASP A 180 -15.69 -14.00 16.53
C ASP A 180 -14.85 -14.30 15.28
N LYS A 181 -13.84 -15.15 15.46
CA LYS A 181 -13.01 -15.73 14.40
C LYS A 181 -13.76 -16.86 13.67
N PHE A 182 -14.86 -16.50 13.01
CA PHE A 182 -15.79 -17.46 12.38
C PHE A 182 -15.11 -18.45 11.44
N TRP A 183 -14.02 -18.06 10.77
CA TRP A 183 -13.26 -18.92 9.86
C TRP A 183 -12.63 -20.13 10.55
N LEU A 184 -12.24 -20.01 11.83
CA LEU A 184 -11.68 -21.12 12.60
C LEU A 184 -12.74 -22.17 12.92
N LYS A 185 -13.97 -21.74 13.22
CA LYS A 185 -15.07 -22.63 13.63
C LYS A 185 -15.71 -23.35 12.44
N ASN A 186 -15.79 -22.66 11.30
CA ASN A 186 -16.51 -23.14 10.12
C ASN A 186 -15.57 -23.71 9.04
N ASN A 187 -14.26 -23.82 9.32
CA ASN A 187 -13.24 -24.30 8.39
C ASN A 187 -13.24 -23.55 7.05
N LEU A 188 -13.22 -22.22 7.12
CA LEU A 188 -13.28 -21.32 5.97
C LEU A 188 -11.91 -20.80 5.58
N PRO A 189 -11.71 -20.40 4.32
CA PRO A 189 -10.44 -19.85 3.87
C PRO A 189 -10.03 -18.62 4.70
N LEU A 190 -8.76 -18.57 5.10
CA LEU A 190 -8.17 -17.42 5.79
C LEU A 190 -7.95 -16.23 4.85
N THR A 191 -7.82 -16.49 3.56
CA THR A 191 -7.53 -15.49 2.55
C THR A 191 -8.27 -15.85 1.27
N ILE A 192 -8.84 -14.84 0.61
CA ILE A 192 -9.48 -14.97 -0.70
C ILE A 192 -8.79 -13.98 -1.64
N GLN A 193 -8.41 -14.45 -2.81
CA GLN A 193 -8.01 -13.62 -3.94
C GLN A 193 -9.11 -13.77 -5.00
N SER A 194 -9.71 -12.64 -5.37
CA SER A 194 -10.82 -12.57 -6.31
C SER A 194 -10.48 -11.67 -7.49
N ASP A 195 -10.97 -12.02 -8.67
CA ASP A 195 -11.01 -11.13 -9.83
C ASP A 195 -12.16 -10.10 -9.75
N GLY A 196 -13.05 -10.23 -8.76
CA GLY A 196 -14.11 -9.30 -8.39
C GLY A 196 -13.62 -8.03 -7.65
N LEU A 197 -14.58 -7.27 -7.09
CA LEU A 197 -14.31 -5.96 -6.47
C LEU A 197 -13.55 -6.07 -5.14
N VAL A 198 -13.77 -7.17 -4.41
CA VAL A 198 -13.08 -7.43 -3.14
C VAL A 198 -11.56 -7.53 -3.31
N ARG A 199 -11.08 -8.05 -4.45
CA ARG A 199 -9.67 -8.39 -4.70
C ARG A 199 -9.09 -9.28 -3.59
N GLY A 200 -8.19 -8.73 -2.76
CA GLY A 200 -7.60 -9.46 -1.64
C GLY A 200 -8.39 -9.27 -0.36
N MET A 201 -8.83 -10.36 0.25
CA MET A 201 -9.49 -10.40 1.55
C MET A 201 -8.70 -11.27 2.53
N TYR A 202 -8.50 -10.80 3.76
CA TYR A 202 -7.64 -11.46 4.75
C TYR A 202 -8.32 -11.51 6.13
N CYS A 203 -8.40 -12.71 6.71
CA CYS A 203 -8.78 -12.92 8.09
C CYS A 203 -7.54 -12.86 8.99
N LEU A 204 -7.55 -11.95 9.96
CA LEU A 204 -6.42 -11.64 10.83
C LEU A 204 -6.75 -12.03 12.26
N ASP A 205 -5.93 -12.91 12.85
CA ASP A 205 -6.01 -13.32 14.24
C ASP A 205 -4.99 -12.53 15.08
N TYR A 206 -5.49 -11.53 15.82
CA TYR A 206 -4.68 -10.73 16.76
C TYR A 206 -4.63 -11.33 18.17
N GLU A 207 -5.43 -12.36 18.46
CA GLU A 207 -5.47 -13.04 19.76
C GLU A 207 -5.47 -14.58 19.58
N PRO A 208 -4.35 -15.19 19.12
CA PRO A 208 -4.29 -16.63 18.84
C PRO A 208 -4.66 -17.52 20.02
N ASP A 209 -4.31 -17.09 21.24
CA ASP A 209 -4.62 -17.81 22.49
C ASP A 209 -6.10 -17.73 22.91
N ASN A 210 -6.91 -16.90 22.24
CA ASN A 210 -8.34 -16.74 22.48
C ASN A 210 -9.15 -17.10 21.22
N PRO A 211 -9.37 -18.40 20.92
CA PRO A 211 -10.07 -18.82 19.69
C PRO A 211 -11.53 -18.33 19.61
N GLY A 212 -12.15 -18.00 20.74
CA GLY A 212 -13.51 -17.43 20.82
C GLY A 212 -13.57 -15.90 20.73
N GLY A 213 -12.40 -15.24 20.69
CA GLY A 213 -12.28 -13.79 20.62
C GLY A 213 -12.69 -13.20 19.27
N PRO A 214 -12.75 -11.86 19.17
CA PRO A 214 -13.12 -11.15 17.95
C PRO A 214 -12.15 -11.43 16.79
N GLY A 215 -12.68 -11.34 15.58
CA GLY A 215 -11.89 -11.46 14.35
C GLY A 215 -11.73 -10.10 13.67
N VAL A 216 -10.57 -9.85 13.06
CA VAL A 216 -10.40 -8.73 12.14
C VAL A 216 -10.39 -9.26 10.72
N VAL A 217 -11.25 -8.73 9.86
CA VAL A 217 -11.28 -9.04 8.42
C VAL A 217 -10.85 -7.80 7.66
N LEU A 218 -9.75 -7.87 6.94
CA LEU A 218 -9.49 -6.95 5.84
C LEU A 218 -10.40 -7.38 4.68
N LEU A 219 -11.56 -6.74 4.58
CA LEU A 219 -12.62 -7.14 3.65
C LEU A 219 -12.19 -6.91 2.20
N SER A 220 -11.49 -5.81 1.93
CA SER A 220 -10.95 -5.54 0.61
C SER A 220 -9.63 -4.79 0.74
N TYR A 221 -8.64 -5.23 -0.03
CA TYR A 221 -7.37 -4.56 -0.23
C TYR A 221 -7.09 -4.44 -1.73
N THR A 222 -7.10 -3.20 -2.22
CA THR A 222 -6.99 -2.88 -3.64
C THR A 222 -5.85 -1.90 -3.93
N TRP A 223 -5.42 -1.91 -5.20
CA TRP A 223 -4.39 -1.02 -5.74
C TRP A 223 -4.83 -0.42 -7.08
N GLU A 224 -4.23 0.71 -7.43
CA GLU A 224 -4.41 1.41 -8.70
C GLU A 224 -5.89 1.54 -9.08
N ASP A 225 -6.28 1.17 -10.29
CA ASP A 225 -7.65 1.35 -10.79
C ASP A 225 -8.70 0.69 -9.88
N ASP A 226 -8.39 -0.43 -9.23
CA ASP A 226 -9.32 -1.08 -8.31
C ASP A 226 -9.54 -0.27 -7.03
N ALA A 227 -8.51 0.43 -6.55
CA ALA A 227 -8.64 1.35 -5.42
C ALA A 227 -9.44 2.60 -5.81
N HIS A 228 -9.24 3.11 -7.03
CA HIS A 228 -9.96 4.27 -7.54
C HIS A 228 -11.46 4.01 -7.74
N LYS A 229 -11.86 2.78 -8.11
CA LYS A 229 -13.29 2.40 -8.18
C LYS A 229 -14.03 2.68 -6.87
N LEU A 230 -13.37 2.44 -5.74
CA LEU A 230 -14.00 2.58 -4.42
C LEU A 230 -14.28 4.05 -4.04
N LEU A 231 -13.65 5.02 -4.71
CA LEU A 231 -13.88 6.45 -4.46
C LEU A 231 -15.31 6.91 -4.84
N ALA A 232 -16.03 6.11 -5.63
CA ALA A 232 -17.42 6.41 -6.02
C ALA A 232 -18.42 6.25 -4.86
N ILE A 233 -18.08 5.48 -3.82
CA ILE A 233 -18.93 5.25 -2.65
C ILE A 233 -18.19 5.78 -1.41
N THR A 234 -18.59 6.96 -0.94
CA THR A 234 -17.97 7.62 0.21
C THR A 234 -18.50 7.14 1.56
N ASP A 235 -19.72 6.59 1.58
CA ASP A 235 -20.31 5.99 2.77
C ASP A 235 -19.74 4.58 2.99
N LYS A 236 -18.98 4.42 4.08
CA LYS A 236 -18.28 3.16 4.38
C LYS A 236 -19.23 1.97 4.60
N LYS A 237 -20.44 2.22 5.11
CA LYS A 237 -21.43 1.16 5.33
C LYS A 237 -21.98 0.67 4.00
N GLN A 238 -22.34 1.57 3.08
CA GLN A 238 -22.76 1.22 1.73
C GLN A 238 -21.66 0.48 0.97
N LEU A 239 -20.41 0.95 1.05
CA LEU A 239 -19.28 0.28 0.43
C LEU A 239 -19.09 -1.13 1.00
N CYS A 240 -19.12 -1.28 2.32
CA CYS A 240 -19.03 -2.57 3.00
C CYS A 240 -20.14 -3.54 2.54
N LEU A 241 -21.40 -3.09 2.53
CA LEU A 241 -22.53 -3.93 2.11
C LEU A 241 -22.42 -4.35 0.64
N HIS A 242 -21.91 -3.46 -0.21
CA HIS A 242 -21.69 -3.76 -1.62
C HIS A 242 -20.62 -4.85 -1.82
N LEU A 243 -19.48 -4.73 -1.11
CA LEU A 243 -18.41 -5.73 -1.16
C LEU A 243 -18.85 -7.08 -0.59
N VAL A 244 -19.61 -7.09 0.52
CA VAL A 244 -20.18 -8.33 1.09
C VAL A 244 -21.15 -8.98 0.12
N TYR A 245 -22.00 -8.18 -0.54
CA TYR A 245 -22.94 -8.69 -1.55
C TYR A 245 -22.20 -9.32 -2.73
N GLU A 246 -21.17 -8.66 -3.27
CA GLU A 246 -20.36 -9.19 -4.37
C GLU A 246 -19.73 -10.53 -4.01
N LEU A 247 -19.08 -10.61 -2.83
CA LEU A 247 -18.51 -11.87 -2.35
C LEU A 247 -19.58 -12.96 -2.15
N SER A 248 -20.81 -12.60 -1.76
CA SER A 248 -21.90 -13.55 -1.55
C SER A 248 -22.34 -14.28 -2.82
N VAL A 249 -22.09 -13.70 -4.00
CA VAL A 249 -22.38 -14.35 -5.30
C VAL A 249 -21.47 -15.57 -5.52
N ILE A 250 -20.23 -15.50 -5.05
CA ILE A 250 -19.21 -16.54 -5.28
C ILE A 250 -19.07 -17.46 -4.05
N HIS A 251 -19.16 -16.90 -2.84
CA HIS A 251 -19.00 -17.64 -1.59
C HIS A 251 -20.04 -17.23 -0.53
N PRO A 252 -21.33 -17.59 -0.71
CA PRO A 252 -22.43 -17.15 0.16
C PRO A 252 -22.26 -17.58 1.62
N GLU A 253 -21.66 -18.76 1.83
CA GLU A 253 -21.40 -19.30 3.17
C GLU A 253 -20.41 -18.42 3.96
N PHE A 254 -19.42 -17.80 3.30
CA PHE A 254 -18.44 -16.94 3.94
C PHE A 254 -19.08 -15.57 4.21
N ALA A 255 -19.77 -15.04 3.20
CA ALA A 255 -20.39 -13.73 3.25
C ALA A 255 -21.43 -13.58 4.37
N ARG A 256 -22.19 -14.63 4.72
CA ARG A 256 -23.13 -14.58 5.86
C ARG A 256 -22.47 -14.32 7.21
N HIS A 257 -21.17 -14.55 7.34
CA HIS A 257 -20.41 -14.28 8.57
C HIS A 257 -19.79 -12.87 8.59
N LEU A 258 -19.81 -12.15 7.47
CA LEU A 258 -19.32 -10.78 7.35
C LEU A 258 -20.32 -9.77 7.93
N VAL A 259 -20.51 -9.85 9.24
CA VAL A 259 -21.35 -8.95 10.02
C VAL A 259 -20.47 -8.28 11.08
N PRO A 260 -20.45 -6.93 11.15
CA PRO A 260 -19.67 -6.24 12.17
C PRO A 260 -20.13 -6.64 13.58
N ALA A 261 -19.22 -6.60 14.55
CA ALA A 261 -19.52 -6.96 15.93
C ALA A 261 -20.73 -6.16 16.47
N GLY A 262 -21.75 -6.86 16.96
CA GLY A 262 -23.00 -6.22 17.42
C GLY A 262 -23.85 -5.55 16.33
N GLY A 263 -23.53 -5.75 15.04
CA GLY A 263 -24.21 -5.11 13.91
C GLY A 263 -23.89 -3.62 13.73
N ASP A 264 -22.87 -3.11 14.42
CA ASP A 264 -22.50 -1.70 14.41
C ASP A 264 -21.48 -1.38 13.31
N TYR A 265 -22.00 -1.01 12.13
CA TYR A 265 -21.19 -0.63 10.97
C TYR A 265 -20.43 0.69 11.19
N GLU A 266 -20.93 1.60 12.02
CA GLU A 266 -20.26 2.88 12.25
C GLU A 266 -19.01 2.71 13.11
N ARG A 267 -19.06 1.80 14.08
CA ARG A 267 -17.92 1.55 14.97
C ARG A 267 -16.93 0.53 14.41
N TYR A 268 -17.42 -0.52 13.76
CA TYR A 268 -16.60 -1.71 13.45
C TYR A 268 -16.34 -1.93 11.97
N VAL A 269 -16.72 -0.98 11.11
CA VAL A 269 -16.17 -0.86 9.75
C VAL A 269 -15.24 0.35 9.70
N LEU A 270 -14.00 0.12 9.26
CA LEU A 270 -12.89 1.08 9.29
C LEU A 270 -12.26 1.25 7.90
#